data_AF-A0A2N5VVC7-F1
#
_entry.id   AF-A0A2N5VVC7-F1
#
_cell.length_a   1.000
_cell.length_b   1.000
_cell.length_c   1.000
_cell.angle_alpha   90.00
_cell.angle_beta   90.00
_cell.angle_gamma   90.00
#
_symmetry.space_group_name_H-M   'P 1'
#
loop_
_entity.id
_entity.type
_entity.pdbx_description
1 polymer ?
#
loop_
_entity_poly.entity_id
_entity_poly.type
_entity_poly.pdbx_seq_one_letter_code
_entity_poly.pdbx_strand_id
1 'polypeptide(L)'
;MEKKSTTESTPQVEKSPSGIKQKRKLPEPSFNNSTNVKSSTNDPSLHQGRKRSRPHIDGDWPTHIYIPINFEEKSQEILQKVIKKLAQEDKSNVWHSLIEKNTEVFSLHLSLSRPSFLKTDERDDFINQMRKFIGGVDLFGINFSNFSTLENDNLTRGFLVLEVGTGHSH
;
A
#
# COMPACT_ATOMS: atom_id res chain seq x y z
N MET A 1 66.19 34.39 47.35
CA MET A 1 66.40 34.83 45.95
C MET A 1 66.89 33.64 45.14
N GLU A 2 66.51 33.63 43.86
CA GLU A 2 66.51 32.58 42.84
C GLU A 2 67.72 31.60 42.69
N LYS A 3 67.32 30.39 42.25
CA LYS A 3 67.89 29.49 41.21
C LYS A 3 69.22 28.73 41.41
N LYS A 4 69.10 27.38 41.35
CA LYS A 4 69.74 26.38 40.43
C LYS A 4 69.66 25.00 41.11
N SER A 5 68.95 23.98 40.61
CA SER A 5 69.26 23.02 39.52
C SER A 5 70.60 22.30 39.66
N THR A 6 70.57 20.99 39.96
CA THR A 6 71.41 19.85 39.46
C THR A 6 71.14 18.61 40.36
N THR A 7 70.41 17.56 39.95
CA THR A 7 70.76 16.32 39.19
C THR A 7 71.45 15.20 40.01
N GLU A 8 70.78 14.05 40.15
CA GLU A 8 71.29 12.66 40.29
C GLU A 8 70.06 11.72 40.09
N SER A 9 69.89 10.88 39.05
CA SER A 9 70.59 9.65 38.62
C SER A 9 70.56 8.56 39.74
N THR A 10 70.00 7.34 39.65
CA THR A 10 69.65 6.39 38.56
C THR A 10 68.75 5.23 39.17
N PRO A 11 68.60 4.02 38.58
CA PRO A 11 67.56 3.47 37.69
C PRO A 11 66.61 2.41 38.33
N GLN A 12 65.68 1.85 37.54
CA GLN A 12 65.40 0.38 37.32
C GLN A 12 63.95 0.24 36.77
N VAL A 13 63.78 -0.03 35.46
CA VAL A 13 63.38 -1.34 34.85
C VAL A 13 61.96 -1.75 35.30
N GLU A 14 60.94 -1.77 34.43
CA GLU A 14 60.61 -2.99 33.65
C GLU A 14 59.82 -2.71 32.35
N LYS A 15 60.11 -3.55 31.36
CA LYS A 15 59.44 -3.66 30.05
C LYS A 15 58.07 -4.35 30.17
N SER A 16 57.06 -3.72 29.57
CA SER A 16 55.96 -4.22 28.68
C SER A 16 55.45 -5.68 28.83
N PRO A 17 54.12 -5.95 28.66
CA PRO A 17 53.60 -5.97 27.29
C PRO A 17 52.10 -5.66 27.05
N SER A 18 51.85 -5.40 25.76
CA SER A 18 50.68 -5.81 24.97
C SER A 18 49.31 -5.17 25.26
N GLY A 19 48.94 -4.26 24.36
CA GLY A 19 47.57 -3.79 24.19
C GLY A 19 46.65 -4.86 23.61
N ILE A 20 45.48 -4.99 24.21
CA ILE A 20 44.33 -5.71 23.64
C ILE A 20 43.27 -4.65 23.34
N LYS A 21 43.09 -4.33 22.06
CA LYS A 21 41.95 -3.49 21.62
C LYS A 21 40.67 -4.31 21.80
N GLN A 22 39.94 -4.08 22.88
CA GLN A 22 38.63 -4.69 23.06
C GLN A 22 37.67 -4.19 21.99
N LYS A 23 37.14 -5.10 21.17
CA LYS A 23 36.04 -4.79 20.25
C LYS A 23 34.85 -4.35 21.10
N ARG A 24 34.36 -3.12 20.89
CA ARG A 24 33.13 -2.64 21.53
C ARG A 24 32.00 -3.59 21.13
N LYS A 25 31.45 -4.32 22.11
CA LYS A 25 30.24 -5.10 21.90
C LYS A 25 29.12 -4.13 21.51
N LEU A 26 28.37 -4.46 20.46
CA LEU A 26 27.15 -3.73 20.18
C LEU A 26 26.24 -3.85 21.41
N PRO A 27 25.53 -2.78 21.79
CA PRO A 27 24.54 -2.87 22.86
C PRO A 27 23.52 -3.96 22.52
N GLU A 28 23.05 -4.67 23.54
CA GLU A 28 22.00 -5.67 23.37
C GLU A 28 20.76 -5.03 22.74
N PRO A 29 20.07 -5.72 21.81
CA PRO A 29 18.85 -5.19 21.20
C PRO A 29 17.81 -4.97 22.30
N SER A 30 17.56 -3.70 22.62
CA SER A 30 16.51 -3.30 23.54
C SER A 30 15.16 -3.52 22.86
N PHE A 31 14.46 -4.61 23.20
CA PHE A 31 13.06 -4.85 22.81
C PHE A 31 12.06 -3.98 23.59
N ASN A 32 12.49 -2.83 24.09
CA ASN A 32 11.64 -1.87 24.79
C ASN A 32 11.26 -0.71 23.86
N ASN A 33 10.99 -1.00 22.60
CA ASN A 33 10.10 -0.17 21.80
C ASN A 33 8.70 -0.78 21.87
N SER A 34 8.09 -0.74 23.06
CA SER A 34 6.67 -0.41 23.11
C SER A 34 6.55 1.05 22.70
N THR A 35 6.83 1.33 21.42
CA THR A 35 6.16 2.44 20.75
C THR A 35 4.70 2.14 20.96
N ASN A 36 4.10 2.89 21.87
CA ASN A 36 2.69 3.23 21.82
C ASN A 36 2.47 3.78 20.41
N VAL A 37 2.34 2.88 19.42
CA VAL A 37 1.69 3.18 18.18
C VAL A 37 0.30 3.53 18.69
N LYS A 38 0.04 4.84 18.80
CA LYS A 38 -1.32 5.35 18.94
C LYS A 38 -2.08 4.56 17.90
N SER A 39 -2.86 3.57 18.34
CA SER A 39 -3.71 2.79 17.45
C SER A 39 -4.43 3.88 16.67
N SER A 40 -4.10 4.06 15.39
CA SER A 40 -4.66 5.14 14.60
C SER A 40 -6.15 4.93 14.70
N THR A 41 -6.84 5.73 15.51
CA THR A 41 -8.24 5.51 15.81
C THR A 41 -8.91 5.46 14.46
N ASN A 42 -9.46 4.29 14.12
CA ASN A 42 -9.94 3.98 12.79
C ASN A 42 -11.28 4.70 12.64
N ASP A 43 -11.21 6.02 12.43
CA ASP A 43 -12.36 6.90 12.32
C ASP A 43 -13.09 6.58 11.00
N PRO A 44 -14.28 5.96 11.07
CA PRO A 44 -15.01 5.59 9.86
C PRO A 44 -15.43 6.83 9.05
N SER A 45 -15.56 8.01 9.67
CA SER A 45 -15.97 9.24 9.00
C SER A 45 -14.95 9.70 7.94
N LEU A 46 -13.66 9.46 8.17
CA LEU A 46 -12.57 9.73 7.21
C LEU A 46 -12.59 8.81 5.98
N HIS A 47 -13.42 7.77 6.02
CA HIS A 47 -13.52 6.78 4.96
C HIS A 47 -14.95 6.62 4.44
N GLN A 48 -15.79 7.68 4.51
CA GLN A 48 -17.20 7.64 4.11
C GLN A 48 -17.99 6.52 4.80
N GLY A 49 -17.68 6.24 6.08
CA GLY A 49 -18.26 5.14 6.85
C GLY A 49 -17.69 3.76 6.55
N ARG A 50 -16.62 3.62 5.75
CA ARG A 50 -15.98 2.30 5.50
C ARG A 50 -15.38 1.77 6.80
N LYS A 51 -15.92 0.65 7.27
CA LYS A 51 -15.34 -0.14 8.36
C LYS A 51 -14.28 -1.08 7.79
N ARG A 52 -13.05 -0.99 8.28
CA ARG A 52 -11.99 -1.95 7.89
C ARG A 52 -12.38 -3.34 8.38
N SER A 53 -12.23 -4.35 7.52
CA SER A 53 -12.46 -5.76 7.87
C SER A 53 -11.37 -6.32 8.80
N ARG A 54 -10.14 -5.77 8.72
CA ARG A 54 -9.01 -6.11 9.58
C ARG A 54 -8.29 -4.84 10.06
N PRO A 55 -7.75 -4.83 11.29
CA PRO A 55 -6.89 -3.75 11.76
C PRO A 55 -5.59 -3.69 10.95
N HIS A 56 -4.92 -2.54 10.96
CA HIS A 56 -3.59 -2.44 10.38
C HIS A 56 -2.62 -3.29 11.22
N ILE A 57 -1.82 -4.10 10.53
CA ILE A 57 -0.76 -4.91 11.12
C ILE A 57 0.52 -4.50 10.42
N ASP A 58 1.54 -4.12 11.19
CA ASP A 58 2.84 -3.76 10.64
C ASP A 58 3.41 -4.95 9.85
N GLY A 59 3.78 -4.69 8.60
CA GLY A 59 4.29 -5.72 7.69
C GLY A 59 3.25 -6.42 6.81
N ASP A 60 1.96 -6.15 7.00
CA ASP A 60 0.89 -6.59 6.09
C ASP A 60 0.57 -5.50 5.06
N TRP A 61 0.73 -5.86 3.78
CA TRP A 61 0.44 -5.00 2.64
C TRP A 61 -0.86 -5.41 1.96
N PRO A 62 -1.96 -4.63 2.12
CA PRO A 62 -3.18 -4.86 1.36
C PRO A 62 -2.89 -4.78 -0.14
N THR A 63 -3.21 -5.85 -0.85
CA THR A 63 -2.85 -6.06 -2.25
C THR A 63 -4.09 -6.39 -3.05
N HIS A 64 -4.23 -5.78 -4.23
CA HIS A 64 -5.33 -5.99 -5.15
C HIS A 64 -4.83 -5.85 -6.58
N ILE A 65 -5.11 -6.84 -7.42
CA ILE A 65 -4.69 -6.86 -8.83
C ILE A 65 -5.87 -6.41 -9.69
N TYR A 66 -5.64 -5.43 -10.55
CA TYR A 66 -6.66 -4.88 -11.44
C TYR A 66 -6.05 -4.30 -12.72
N ILE A 67 -6.89 -4.13 -13.74
CA ILE A 67 -6.56 -3.42 -14.97
C ILE A 67 -7.23 -2.05 -14.92
N PRO A 68 -6.49 -0.93 -14.99
CA PRO A 68 -7.10 0.40 -15.08
C PRO A 68 -7.81 0.57 -16.42
N ILE A 69 -9.04 1.08 -16.40
CA ILE A 69 -9.86 1.31 -17.59
C ILE A 69 -10.10 2.80 -17.75
N ASN A 70 -9.66 3.33 -18.89
CA ASN A 70 -9.89 4.72 -19.27
C ASN A 70 -10.85 4.77 -20.45
N PHE A 71 -12.04 5.32 -20.26
CA PHE A 71 -12.98 5.57 -21.34
C PHE A 71 -12.63 6.87 -22.07
N GLU A 72 -12.97 6.95 -23.36
CA GLU A 72 -12.95 8.21 -24.10
C GLU A 72 -13.91 9.24 -23.48
N GLU A 73 -13.63 10.52 -23.67
CA GLU A 73 -14.39 11.63 -23.09
C GLU A 73 -15.90 11.55 -23.43
N LYS A 74 -16.25 11.23 -24.68
CA LYS A 74 -17.65 11.04 -25.11
C LYS A 74 -18.36 9.93 -24.33
N SER A 75 -17.68 8.80 -24.13
CA SER A 75 -18.22 7.67 -23.37
C SER A 75 -18.37 8.02 -21.89
N GLN A 76 -17.41 8.76 -21.32
CA GLN A 76 -17.50 9.27 -19.95
C GLN A 76 -18.72 10.18 -19.76
N GLU A 77 -18.98 11.09 -20.71
CA GLU A 77 -20.16 11.97 -20.66
C GLU A 77 -21.48 11.18 -20.68
N ILE A 78 -21.56 10.15 -21.51
CA ILE A 78 -22.75 9.29 -21.60
C ILE A 78 -22.96 8.57 -20.27
N LEU A 79 -21.91 7.95 -19.73
CA LEU A 79 -21.98 7.25 -18.44
C LEU A 79 -22.38 8.20 -17.30
N GLN A 80 -21.84 9.42 -17.27
CA GLN A 80 -22.23 10.43 -16.28
C GLN A 80 -23.70 10.83 -16.41
N LYS A 81 -24.23 10.96 -17.64
CA LYS A 81 -25.67 11.24 -17.86
C LYS A 81 -26.54 10.10 -17.33
N VAL A 82 -26.14 8.85 -17.57
CA VAL A 82 -26.84 7.66 -17.05
C VAL A 82 -26.85 7.68 -15.52
N ILE A 83 -25.70 7.88 -14.88
CA ILE A 83 -25.59 7.93 -13.41
C ILE A 83 -26.45 9.06 -12.83
N LYS A 84 -26.43 10.25 -13.45
CA LYS A 84 -27.26 11.39 -13.01
C LYS A 84 -28.75 11.08 -13.07
N LYS A 85 -29.20 10.41 -14.14
CA LYS A 85 -30.61 10.02 -14.29
C LYS A 85 -31.01 8.98 -13.24
N LEU A 86 -30.18 7.96 -13.04
CA LEU A 86 -30.43 6.94 -12.01
C LEU A 86 -30.48 7.55 -10.61
N ALA A 87 -29.57 8.47 -10.29
CA ALA A 87 -29.56 9.17 -9.00
C ALA A 87 -30.77 10.09 -8.78
N GLN A 88 -31.43 10.56 -9.85
CA GLN A 88 -32.67 11.34 -9.75
C GLN A 88 -33.89 10.45 -9.48
N GLU A 89 -33.91 9.26 -10.06
CA GLU A 89 -34.98 8.27 -9.93
C GLU A 89 -34.90 7.53 -8.59
N ASP A 90 -33.70 7.13 -8.18
CA ASP A 90 -33.45 6.44 -6.92
C ASP A 90 -32.99 7.42 -5.83
N LYS A 91 -33.97 7.95 -5.09
CA LYS A 91 -33.75 8.82 -3.92
C LYS A 91 -33.45 8.05 -2.64
N SER A 92 -33.52 6.72 -2.66
CA SER A 92 -33.31 5.90 -1.47
C SER A 92 -31.84 5.72 -1.11
N ASN A 93 -30.95 5.87 -2.11
CA ASN A 93 -29.51 5.64 -1.97
C ASN A 93 -28.69 6.88 -2.29
N VAL A 94 -27.49 6.95 -1.70
CA VAL A 94 -26.50 7.99 -2.02
C VAL A 94 -25.58 7.50 -3.14
N TRP A 95 -25.74 8.10 -4.32
CA TRP A 95 -24.95 7.77 -5.51
C TRP A 95 -23.61 8.51 -5.52
N HIS A 96 -22.53 7.78 -5.81
CA HIS A 96 -21.18 8.32 -5.92
C HIS A 96 -20.60 7.93 -7.29
N SER A 97 -20.23 8.93 -8.10
CA SER A 97 -19.63 8.69 -9.41
C SER A 97 -18.13 8.39 -9.27
N LEU A 98 -17.67 7.31 -9.89
CA LEU A 98 -16.24 6.95 -9.98
C LEU A 98 -15.59 7.41 -11.31
N ILE A 99 -16.32 8.18 -12.12
CA ILE A 99 -15.88 8.64 -13.45
C ILE A 99 -15.19 10.00 -13.37
N GLU A 100 -15.37 10.73 -12.26
CA GLU A 100 -14.83 12.07 -12.10
C GLU A 100 -13.31 12.01 -11.87
N LYS A 101 -12.56 12.62 -12.80
CA LYS A 101 -11.08 12.67 -12.80
C LYS A 101 -10.45 13.35 -11.57
N ASN A 102 -11.25 13.96 -10.70
CA ASN A 102 -10.74 14.81 -9.62
C ASN A 102 -10.39 14.06 -8.33
N THR A 103 -10.53 12.74 -8.31
CA THR A 103 -10.02 11.91 -7.21
C THR A 103 -8.94 10.98 -7.72
N GLU A 104 -7.68 11.28 -7.42
CA GLU A 104 -6.52 10.39 -7.65
C GLU A 104 -6.72 8.96 -7.09
N VAL A 105 -7.70 8.81 -6.20
CA VAL A 105 -7.98 7.61 -5.42
C VAL A 105 -8.90 6.61 -6.15
N PHE A 106 -9.65 7.03 -7.18
CA PHE A 106 -10.67 6.18 -7.81
C PHE A 106 -10.69 6.32 -9.33
N SER A 107 -9.97 5.43 -10.02
CA SER A 107 -10.17 5.17 -11.44
C SER A 107 -11.07 3.95 -11.65
N LEU A 108 -11.81 3.95 -12.76
CA LEU A 108 -12.51 2.76 -13.22
C LEU A 108 -11.48 1.66 -13.50
N HIS A 109 -11.82 0.44 -13.12
CA HIS A 109 -10.91 -0.69 -13.26
C HIS A 109 -11.68 -2.00 -13.39
N LEU A 110 -10.99 -3.01 -13.93
CA LEU A 110 -11.40 -4.40 -13.94
C LEU A 110 -10.60 -5.16 -12.88
N SER A 111 -11.26 -5.58 -11.79
CA SER A 111 -10.63 -6.41 -10.75
C SER A 111 -10.30 -7.80 -11.28
N LEU A 112 -9.06 -8.23 -11.05
CA LEU A 112 -8.57 -9.57 -11.40
C LEU A 112 -8.40 -10.47 -10.16
N SER A 113 -8.33 -9.87 -8.96
CA SER A 113 -8.24 -10.61 -7.71
C SER A 113 -9.19 -10.04 -6.65
N ARG A 114 -9.51 -10.83 -5.63
CA ARG A 114 -10.00 -10.27 -4.36
C ARG A 114 -8.85 -9.57 -3.62
N PRO A 115 -9.13 -8.65 -2.69
CA PRO A 115 -8.12 -8.10 -1.81
C PRO A 115 -7.43 -9.21 -1.00
N SER A 116 -6.10 -9.22 -1.03
CA SER A 116 -5.25 -10.13 -0.25
C SER A 116 -4.22 -9.32 0.55
N PHE A 117 -3.42 -9.99 1.37
CA PHE A 117 -2.36 -9.37 2.16
C PHE A 117 -1.04 -10.04 1.83
N LEU A 118 -0.07 -9.26 1.37
CA LEU A 118 1.31 -9.69 1.17
C LEU A 118 2.14 -9.30 2.38
N LYS A 119 3.08 -10.16 2.79
CA LYS A 119 4.08 -9.76 3.79
C LYS A 119 5.11 -8.84 3.15
N THR A 120 5.71 -7.96 3.95
CA THR A 120 6.81 -7.07 3.49
C THR A 120 7.89 -7.84 2.75
N ASP A 121 8.31 -8.99 3.29
CA ASP A 121 9.40 -9.80 2.73
C ASP A 121 9.02 -10.49 1.41
N GLU A 122 7.73 -10.64 1.12
CA GLU A 122 7.21 -11.27 -0.10
C GLU A 122 6.92 -10.26 -1.22
N ARG A 123 6.85 -8.97 -0.88
CA ARG A 123 6.35 -7.92 -1.78
C ARG A 123 7.16 -7.82 -3.08
N ASP A 124 8.48 -7.75 -2.96
CA ASP A 124 9.36 -7.54 -4.11
C ASP A 124 9.39 -8.77 -5.03
N ASP A 125 9.41 -9.97 -4.44
CA ASP A 125 9.35 -11.21 -5.19
C ASP A 125 8.02 -11.34 -5.95
N PHE A 126 6.89 -11.06 -5.28
CA PHE A 126 5.58 -11.05 -5.91
C PHE A 126 5.53 -10.08 -7.11
N ILE A 127 6.03 -8.85 -6.96
CA ILE A 127 6.05 -7.86 -8.05
C ILE A 127 6.89 -8.35 -9.23
N ASN A 128 8.06 -8.95 -8.96
CA ASN A 128 8.94 -9.46 -10.00
C ASN A 128 8.32 -10.65 -10.75
N GLN A 129 7.68 -11.58 -10.04
CA GLN A 129 6.94 -12.68 -10.65
C GLN A 129 5.78 -12.18 -11.51
N MET A 130 4.99 -11.23 -11.01
CA MET A 130 3.88 -10.63 -11.77
C MET A 130 4.36 -9.94 -13.04
N ARG A 131 5.47 -9.18 -12.99
CA ARG A 131 6.06 -8.55 -14.18
C ARG A 131 6.50 -9.58 -15.22
N LYS A 132 7.12 -10.68 -14.79
CA LYS A 132 7.52 -11.77 -15.68
C LYS A 132 6.32 -12.44 -16.34
N PHE A 133 5.25 -12.68 -15.59
CA PHE A 133 4.02 -13.27 -16.11
C PHE A 133 3.33 -12.34 -17.12
N ILE A 134 3.14 -11.07 -16.75
CA ILE A 134 2.49 -10.06 -17.61
C ILE A 134 3.31 -9.81 -18.89
N GLY A 135 4.64 -9.90 -18.82
CA GLY A 135 5.51 -9.75 -20.00
C GLY A 135 5.26 -10.79 -21.11
N GLY A 136 4.56 -11.89 -20.82
CA GLY A 136 4.16 -12.90 -21.80
C GLY A 136 2.70 -12.80 -22.25
N VAL A 137 1.97 -11.75 -21.85
CA VAL A 137 0.55 -11.57 -22.19
C VAL A 137 0.43 -10.55 -23.31
N ASP A 138 -0.20 -10.94 -24.42
CA ASP A 138 -0.49 -10.04 -25.54
C ASP A 138 -1.59 -9.04 -25.19
N LEU A 139 -1.60 -7.91 -25.91
CA LEU A 139 -2.69 -6.94 -25.80
C LEU A 139 -3.99 -7.55 -26.33
N PHE A 140 -5.07 -7.35 -25.58
CA PHE A 140 -6.40 -7.84 -25.94
C PHE A 140 -7.45 -6.73 -25.82
N GLY A 141 -8.51 -6.86 -26.62
CA GLY A 141 -9.68 -6.00 -26.54
C GLY A 141 -10.64 -6.46 -25.45
N ILE A 142 -11.20 -5.51 -24.72
CA ILE A 142 -12.27 -5.73 -23.73
C ILE A 142 -13.52 -5.06 -24.25
N ASN A 143 -14.62 -5.81 -24.30
CA ASN A 143 -15.95 -5.28 -24.60
C ASN A 143 -16.80 -5.31 -23.33
N PHE A 144 -17.68 -4.32 -23.18
CA PHE A 144 -18.65 -4.29 -22.09
C PHE A 144 -20.05 -4.54 -22.67
N SER A 145 -20.81 -5.45 -22.07
CA SER A 145 -22.09 -5.91 -22.61
C SER A 145 -23.29 -5.20 -21.98
N ASN A 146 -23.31 -5.11 -20.65
CA ASN A 146 -24.49 -4.68 -19.92
C ASN A 146 -24.14 -3.95 -18.61
N PHE A 147 -25.12 -3.24 -18.05
CA PHE A 147 -25.06 -2.77 -16.67
C PHE A 147 -25.55 -3.86 -15.72
N SER A 148 -24.89 -3.94 -14.57
CA SER A 148 -25.24 -4.88 -13.51
C SER A 148 -24.95 -4.26 -12.15
N THR A 149 -25.41 -4.91 -11.09
CA THR A 149 -25.20 -4.46 -9.72
C THR A 149 -24.41 -5.51 -8.95
N LEU A 150 -23.33 -5.09 -8.29
CA LEU A 150 -22.59 -5.90 -7.35
C LEU A 150 -22.76 -5.35 -5.94
N GLU A 151 -22.64 -6.22 -4.95
CA GLU A 151 -22.59 -5.84 -3.55
C GLU A 151 -21.26 -6.28 -2.94
N ASN A 152 -20.76 -5.51 -1.98
CA ASN A 152 -19.60 -5.97 -1.21
C ASN A 152 -19.96 -7.09 -0.23
N ASP A 153 -18.95 -7.81 0.24
CA ASP A 153 -19.10 -8.99 1.11
C ASP A 153 -19.93 -8.76 2.39
N ASN A 154 -19.97 -7.52 2.90
CA ASN A 154 -20.72 -7.17 4.11
C ASN A 154 -22.05 -6.47 3.82
N LEU A 155 -22.49 -6.42 2.55
CA LEU A 155 -23.77 -5.88 2.09
C LEU A 155 -24.02 -4.42 2.54
N THR A 156 -22.95 -3.64 2.67
CA THR A 156 -23.04 -2.21 3.05
C THR A 156 -22.92 -1.27 1.87
N ARG A 157 -22.53 -1.79 0.68
CA ARG A 157 -22.32 -0.99 -0.53
C ARG A 157 -22.73 -1.77 -1.76
N GLY A 158 -23.61 -1.15 -2.55
CA GLY A 158 -23.87 -1.54 -3.93
C GLY A 158 -22.95 -0.81 -4.90
N PHE A 159 -22.66 -1.45 -6.02
CA PHE A 159 -21.86 -0.92 -7.12
C PHE A 159 -22.63 -1.13 -8.41
N LEU A 160 -22.87 -0.05 -9.15
CA LEU A 160 -23.27 -0.15 -10.55
C LEU A 160 -22.03 -0.43 -11.39
N VAL A 161 -22.02 -1.55 -12.10
CA VAL A 161 -20.87 -2.02 -12.88
C VAL A 161 -21.24 -2.22 -14.35
N LEU A 162 -20.22 -2.20 -15.19
CA LEU A 162 -20.28 -2.68 -16.57
C LEU A 162 -19.76 -4.10 -16.60
N GLU A 163 -20.58 -5.05 -17.05
CA GLU A 163 -20.18 -6.44 -17.21
C GLU A 163 -19.24 -6.59 -18.39
N VAL A 164 -18.15 -7.32 -18.17
CA VAL A 164 -17.25 -7.72 -19.24
C VAL A 164 -18.00 -8.70 -20.14
N GLY A 165 -18.20 -8.29 -21.39
CA GLY A 165 -18.76 -9.12 -22.44
C GLY A 165 -17.71 -10.04 -23.05
N THR A 166 -17.96 -10.54 -24.25
CA THR A 166 -16.99 -11.36 -24.97
C THR A 166 -15.73 -10.54 -25.30
N GLY A 167 -14.65 -10.84 -24.59
CA GLY A 167 -13.28 -10.44 -24.94
C GLY A 167 -12.59 -11.60 -25.66
N HIS A 168 -11.97 -11.30 -26.80
CA HIS A 168 -11.26 -12.22 -27.69
C HIS A 168 -12.00 -13.52 -28.04
N SER A 169 -12.84 -13.45 -29.09
CA SER A 169 -13.16 -14.62 -29.91
C SER A 169 -11.94 -14.90 -30.79
N HIS A 170 -11.26 -16.01 -30.57
CA HIS A 170 -10.40 -16.59 -31.60
C HIS A 170 -11.16 -17.69 -32.34
#